data_AF-A0A0Q8AAN8-F1
#
_entry.id   AF-A0A0Q8AAN8-F1
#
_cell.length_a   1.000
_cell.length_b   1.000
_cell.length_c   1.000
_cell.angle_alpha   90.00
_cell.angle_beta   90.00
_cell.angle_gamma   90.00
#
_symmetry.space_group_name_H-M   'P 1'
#
loop_
_entity.id
_entity.type
_entity.pdbx_description
1 polymer ?
#
loop_
_entity_poly.entity_id
_entity_poly.type
_entity_poly.pdbx_seq_one_letter_code
_entity_poly.pdbx_strand_id
1 'polypeptide(L)'
;MKVVSSSDWRDDLAFESPTLVADVSPGEATRCSVCGGDSEPLERTELWAVKHKHPKQHGGYVRFYCQTHLPAIKVAPVAAPTRAAAARAERRIIAPRRPTSVEDRPRAVCPDCWVEVPSTGICGICGNTIA
;
A
#
# COMPACT_ATOMS: atom_id res chain seq x y z
N MET A 1 34.08 15.32 -16.25
CA MET A 1 32.95 15.48 -15.33
C MET A 1 32.18 14.15 -15.28
N LYS A 2 32.24 13.37 -14.21
CA LYS A 2 31.35 12.21 -14.03
C LYS A 2 30.07 12.73 -13.40
N VAL A 3 28.94 12.64 -14.10
CA VAL A 3 27.62 12.89 -13.49
C VAL A 3 27.31 11.66 -12.65
N VAL A 4 27.57 11.75 -11.36
CA VAL A 4 27.09 10.75 -10.40
C VAL A 4 25.61 11.07 -10.21
N SER A 5 24.74 10.15 -10.63
CA SER A 5 23.31 10.29 -10.39
C SER A 5 23.10 10.42 -8.88
N SER A 6 22.62 11.59 -8.43
CA SER A 6 22.28 11.77 -7.02
C SER A 6 21.11 10.84 -6.74
N SER A 7 21.35 9.78 -5.97
CA SER A 7 20.27 8.90 -5.50
C SER A 7 19.38 9.69 -4.56
N ASP A 8 18.14 9.93 -4.96
CA ASP A 8 17.10 10.53 -4.12
C ASP A 8 16.40 9.40 -3.36
N TRP A 9 16.36 9.49 -2.02
CA TRP A 9 15.71 8.51 -1.16
C TRP A 9 14.21 8.32 -1.48
N ARG A 10 13.57 9.29 -2.16
CA ARG A 10 12.19 9.21 -2.63
C ARG A 10 12.01 8.10 -3.68
N ASP A 11 13.07 7.75 -4.39
CA ASP A 11 13.04 6.68 -5.38
C ASP A 11 12.84 5.30 -4.73
N ASP A 12 13.39 5.09 -3.54
CA ASP A 12 13.31 3.84 -2.77
C ASP A 12 11.96 3.64 -2.04
N LEU A 13 11.11 4.68 -1.96
CA LEU A 13 9.80 4.55 -1.34
C LEU A 13 8.83 3.72 -2.21
N ALA A 14 8.14 2.79 -1.55
CA ALA A 14 7.01 2.08 -2.14
C ALA A 14 5.80 3.01 -2.31
N PHE A 15 5.04 2.81 -3.40
CA PHE A 15 3.83 3.57 -3.66
C PHE A 15 2.72 3.23 -2.68
N GLU A 16 2.00 4.26 -2.23
CA GLU A 16 0.86 4.18 -1.31
C GLU A 16 1.20 3.40 -0.01
N SER A 17 2.47 3.37 0.39
CA SER A 17 2.91 2.77 1.63
C SER A 17 3.45 3.89 2.53
N PRO A 18 2.82 4.17 3.68
CA PRO A 18 3.36 5.09 4.64
C PRO A 18 4.67 4.57 5.24
N THR A 19 5.71 5.39 5.17
CA THR A 19 6.99 5.14 5.81
C THR A 19 7.33 6.31 6.73
N LEU A 20 7.85 6.03 7.92
CA LEU A 20 8.24 7.09 8.86
C LEU A 20 9.37 7.93 8.24
N VAL A 21 9.27 9.26 8.30
CA VAL A 21 10.26 10.11 7.63
C VAL A 21 11.64 9.99 8.28
N ALA A 22 11.68 9.83 9.60
CA ALA A 22 12.92 9.63 10.35
C ALA A 22 13.75 8.42 9.86
N ASP A 23 13.11 7.39 9.30
CA ASP A 23 13.79 6.16 8.86
C ASP A 23 14.43 6.27 7.47
N VAL A 24 13.97 7.22 6.65
CA VAL A 24 14.33 7.31 5.22
C VAL A 24 15.07 8.59 4.86
N SER A 25 14.86 9.67 5.62
CA SER A 25 15.46 10.97 5.33
C SER A 25 15.77 11.72 6.61
N PRO A 26 17.05 11.79 7.02
CA PRO A 26 17.47 12.72 8.06
C PRO A 26 17.29 14.16 7.56
N GLY A 27 16.79 15.03 8.42
CA GLY A 27 16.58 16.44 8.07
C GLY A 27 15.80 17.20 9.12
N GLU A 28 15.52 18.47 8.82
CA GLU A 28 14.82 19.38 9.73
C GLU A 28 13.31 19.12 9.78
N ALA A 29 12.69 19.51 10.90
CA ALA A 29 11.24 19.50 11.10
C ALA A 29 10.49 20.10 9.90
N THR A 30 9.35 19.51 9.55
CA THR A 30 8.58 19.94 8.38
C THR A 30 7.09 19.85 8.62
N ARG A 31 6.31 20.41 7.70
CA ARG A 31 4.86 20.53 7.89
C ARG A 31 4.14 19.37 7.20
N CYS A 32 3.05 18.95 7.82
CA CYS A 32 2.10 18.09 7.15
C CYS A 32 1.46 18.81 5.97
N SER A 33 1.31 18.10 4.86
CA SER A 33 0.75 18.61 3.60
C SER A 33 -0.74 18.96 3.67
N VAL A 34 -1.41 18.67 4.79
CA VAL A 34 -2.84 18.88 5.02
C VAL A 34 -3.08 19.88 6.15
N CYS A 35 -2.23 19.92 7.19
CA CYS A 35 -2.37 20.88 8.29
C CYS A 35 -2.28 22.36 7.85
N GLY A 36 -1.73 22.63 6.66
CA GLY A 36 -1.59 23.99 6.12
C GLY A 36 -0.28 24.67 6.51
N GLY A 37 -0.06 25.87 5.96
CA GLY A 37 1.19 26.62 6.11
C GLY A 37 1.40 27.23 7.50
N ASP A 38 0.31 27.52 8.21
CA ASP A 38 0.34 28.16 9.54
C ASP A 38 0.57 27.16 10.69
N SER A 39 0.58 25.86 10.40
CA SER A 39 0.86 24.84 11.40
C SER A 39 2.32 24.80 11.79
N GLU A 40 2.56 24.44 13.05
CA GLU A 40 3.91 24.27 13.58
C GLU A 40 4.62 23.11 12.87
N PRO A 41 5.92 23.26 12.50
CA PRO A 41 6.69 22.16 11.96
C PRO A 41 6.75 21.00 12.94
N LEU A 42 6.53 19.79 12.45
CA LEU A 42 6.61 18.57 13.23
C LEU A 42 7.96 17.90 12.99
N GLU A 43 8.45 17.24 14.03
CA GLU A 43 9.68 16.46 13.94
C GLU A 43 9.54 15.29 12.96
N ARG A 44 10.66 14.83 12.39
CA ARG A 44 10.65 13.73 11.41
C ARG A 44 10.10 12.42 11.96
N THR A 45 10.14 12.24 13.28
CA THR A 45 9.58 11.10 14.00
C THR A 45 8.05 11.13 14.09
N GLU A 46 7.43 12.28 13.86
CA GLU A 46 5.97 12.48 13.93
C GLU A 46 5.33 12.61 12.55
N LEU A 47 6.12 12.35 11.51
CA LEU A 47 5.73 12.49 10.12
C LEU A 47 5.91 11.18 9.37
N TRP A 48 5.00 10.97 8.42
CA TRP A 48 5.00 9.86 7.49
C TRP A 48 5.14 10.37 6.07
N ALA A 49 6.10 9.82 5.34
CA ALA A 49 6.24 9.97 3.90
C ALA A 49 5.33 8.98 3.19
N VAL A 50 4.51 9.47 2.26
CA VAL A 50 3.72 8.63 1.36
C VAL A 50 4.01 9.03 -0.08
N LYS A 51 4.43 8.06 -0.90
CA LYS A 51 4.64 8.24 -2.34
C LYS A 51 3.36 7.91 -3.09
N HIS A 52 2.79 8.90 -3.76
CA HIS A 52 1.56 8.77 -4.52
C HIS A 52 1.82 8.56 -6.00
N LYS A 53 0.98 7.74 -6.64
CA LYS A 53 1.01 7.56 -8.10
C LYS A 53 0.44 8.80 -8.79
N HIS A 54 1.05 9.20 -9.90
CA HIS A 54 0.54 10.27 -10.75
C HIS A 54 0.46 9.81 -12.21
N PRO A 55 -0.66 10.03 -12.93
CA PRO A 55 -0.85 9.49 -14.28
C PRO A 55 0.23 9.91 -15.28
N LYS A 56 0.81 11.10 -15.09
CA LYS A 56 1.83 11.68 -15.99
C LYS A 56 3.26 11.66 -15.42
N GLN A 57 3.46 11.13 -14.21
CA GLN A 57 4.79 11.11 -13.58
C GLN A 57 5.04 9.70 -13.03
N HIS A 58 5.89 8.93 -13.72
CA HIS A 58 6.18 7.55 -13.36
C HIS A 58 6.84 7.42 -11.98
N GLY A 59 7.64 8.43 -11.58
CA GLY A 59 8.22 8.50 -10.23
C GLY A 59 7.21 8.89 -9.14
N GLY A 60 5.99 9.31 -9.50
CA GLY A 60 5.01 9.83 -8.56
C GLY A 60 5.49 11.07 -7.82
N TYR A 61 4.85 11.36 -6.70
CA TYR A 61 5.23 12.46 -5.81
C TYR A 61 5.09 12.04 -4.34
N VAL A 62 5.98 12.55 -3.48
CA VAL A 62 5.98 12.23 -2.05
C VAL A 62 5.40 13.39 -1.25
N ARG A 63 4.47 13.10 -0.34
CA ARG A 63 3.89 14.06 0.61
C ARG A 63 4.14 13.61 2.04
N PHE A 64 4.29 14.57 2.93
CA PHE A 64 4.40 14.33 4.37
C PHE A 64 3.05 14.51 5.05
N TYR A 65 2.71 13.58 5.94
CA TYR A 65 1.49 13.59 6.73
C TYR A 65 1.83 13.43 8.21
N CYS A 66 1.08 14.10 9.08
CA CYS A 66 1.06 13.75 10.50
C CYS A 66 0.09 12.58 10.72
N GLN A 67 0.04 12.05 11.94
CA GLN A 67 -0.71 10.84 12.27
C GLN A 67 -2.20 11.00 11.98
N THR A 68 -2.72 12.18 12.28
CA THR A 68 -4.13 12.54 12.11
C THR A 68 -4.53 12.64 10.64
N HIS A 69 -3.61 13.06 9.78
CA HIS A 69 -3.86 13.24 8.35
C HIS A 69 -3.30 12.12 7.50
N LEU A 70 -2.85 11.03 8.12
CA LEU A 70 -2.34 9.89 7.40
C LEU A 70 -3.48 9.26 6.61
N PRO A 71 -3.36 9.11 5.27
CA PRO A 71 -4.42 8.50 4.49
C PRO A 71 -4.66 7.07 4.99
N ALA A 72 -5.92 6.67 5.08
CA ALA A 72 -6.32 5.30 5.43
C ALA A 72 -6.02 4.35 4.27
N ILE A 73 -4.74 4.13 4.00
CA ILE A 73 -4.29 3.18 3.01
C ILE A 73 -4.36 1.81 3.66
N LYS A 74 -4.91 0.82 2.96
CA LYS A 74 -4.87 -0.58 3.41
C LYS A 74 -3.41 -1.03 3.39
N VAL A 75 -2.70 -0.76 4.48
CA VAL A 75 -1.36 -1.29 4.72
C VAL A 75 -1.53 -2.79 4.86
N ALA A 76 -1.03 -3.55 3.88
CA ALA A 76 -0.81 -4.97 4.11
C ALA A 76 0.15 -5.06 5.31
N PRO A 77 -0.23 -5.72 6.41
CA PRO A 77 0.58 -5.71 7.62
C PRO A 77 1.97 -6.22 7.27
N VAL A 78 2.97 -5.37 7.48
CA VAL A 78 4.38 -5.75 7.31
C VAL A 78 4.63 -6.83 8.35
N ALA A 79 4.82 -8.06 7.89
CA ALA A 79 5.12 -9.18 8.77
C ALA A 79 6.34 -8.80 9.61
N ALA A 80 6.17 -8.75 10.93
CA ALA A 80 7.26 -8.49 11.86
C ALA A 80 8.41 -9.46 11.56
N PRO A 81 9.68 -9.02 11.62
CA PRO A 81 10.82 -9.91 11.44
C PRO A 81 10.79 -10.96 12.55
N THR A 82 10.30 -12.15 12.22
CA THR A 82 10.31 -13.27 13.15
C THR A 82 11.76 -13.72 13.23
N ARG A 83 12.42 -13.45 14.36
CA ARG A 83 13.77 -13.96 14.63
C ARG A 83 13.75 -15.47 14.41
N ALA A 84 14.63 -15.91 13.52
CA ALA A 84 14.83 -17.31 13.17
C ALA A 84 15.07 -18.16 14.42
N ALA A 85 14.33 -19.26 14.53
CA ALA A 85 14.76 -20.44 15.26
C ALA A 85 14.71 -21.61 14.28
N ALA A 86 15.89 -22.12 13.96
CA ALA A 86 16.09 -23.29 13.12
C ALA A 86 15.50 -24.54 13.80
N ALA A 87 14.70 -25.31 13.06
CA ALA A 87 14.54 -26.73 13.31
C ALA A 87 14.32 -27.46 11.98
N ARG A 88 15.32 -28.26 11.60
CA ARG A 88 15.23 -29.31 10.58
C ARG A 88 14.08 -30.26 10.93
N ALA A 89 13.26 -30.62 9.95
CA ALA A 89 12.79 -32.01 9.76
C ALA A 89 11.92 -32.15 8.49
N GLU A 90 12.39 -33.06 7.63
CA GLU A 90 11.59 -33.95 6.79
C GLU A 90 10.77 -33.40 5.61
N ARG A 91 11.50 -33.37 4.50
CA ARG A 91 11.10 -33.64 3.11
C ARG A 91 9.99 -34.70 3.02
N ARG A 92 8.71 -34.27 2.97
CA ARG A 92 7.60 -35.10 2.51
C ARG A 92 7.25 -34.71 1.07
N ILE A 93 7.62 -35.58 0.15
CA ILE A 93 7.24 -35.54 -1.26
C ILE A 93 5.71 -35.64 -1.33
N ILE A 94 5.04 -34.57 -1.76
CA ILE A 94 3.61 -34.60 -2.12
C ILE A 94 3.55 -34.40 -3.63
N ALA A 95 3.00 -35.40 -4.31
CA ALA A 95 2.80 -35.44 -5.76
C ALA A 95 1.98 -34.22 -6.26
N PRO A 96 2.23 -33.76 -7.50
CA PRO A 96 1.55 -32.58 -8.05
C PRO A 96 0.06 -32.85 -8.25
N ARG A 97 -0.78 -32.14 -7.49
CA ARG A 97 -2.22 -32.08 -7.77
C ARG A 97 -2.43 -31.17 -9.00
N ARG A 98 -2.95 -31.79 -10.06
CA ARG A 98 -3.45 -31.15 -11.29
C ARG A 98 -4.40 -29.99 -10.95
N PRO A 99 -4.20 -28.77 -11.46
CA PRO A 99 -5.22 -27.72 -11.35
C PRO A 99 -6.37 -28.05 -12.29
N THR A 100 -7.57 -28.22 -11.73
CA THR A 100 -8.83 -28.14 -12.47
C THR A 100 -9.03 -26.69 -12.92
N SER A 101 -9.23 -26.49 -14.21
CA SER A 101 -9.59 -25.20 -14.80
C SER A 101 -10.83 -24.64 -14.10
N VAL A 102 -10.66 -23.54 -13.37
CA VAL A 102 -11.77 -22.72 -12.92
C VAL A 102 -12.20 -21.94 -14.15
N GLU A 103 -13.28 -22.38 -14.78
CA GLU A 103 -13.93 -21.64 -15.85
C GLU A 103 -14.20 -20.22 -15.35
N ASP A 104 -13.62 -19.23 -16.03
CA ASP A 104 -13.83 -17.80 -15.77
C ASP A 104 -15.25 -17.44 -16.19
N ARG A 105 -16.21 -17.74 -15.31
CA ARG A 105 -17.59 -17.30 -15.51
C ARG A 105 -17.63 -15.80 -15.19
N PRO A 106 -18.05 -14.94 -16.14
CA PRO A 106 -18.09 -13.50 -15.90
C PRO A 106 -18.99 -13.23 -14.69
N ARG A 107 -18.43 -12.57 -13.66
CA ARG A 107 -19.19 -12.17 -12.46
C ARG A 107 -20.18 -11.09 -12.85
N ALA A 108 -21.44 -11.26 -12.45
CA ALA A 108 -22.46 -10.24 -12.64
C ALA A 108 -22.07 -8.96 -11.89
N VAL A 109 -22.32 -7.80 -12.50
CA VAL A 109 -22.05 -6.48 -11.90
C VAL A 109 -23.40 -5.85 -11.54
N CYS A 110 -23.49 -5.32 -10.32
CA CYS A 110 -24.69 -4.60 -9.88
C CYS A 110 -24.82 -3.27 -10.65
N PRO A 111 -25.95 -2.95 -11.31
CA PRO A 111 -26.11 -1.73 -12.09
C PRO A 111 -26.19 -0.46 -11.23
N ASP A 112 -26.59 -0.59 -9.97
CA ASP A 112 -26.70 0.55 -9.03
C ASP A 112 -25.37 0.88 -8.37
N CYS A 113 -24.61 -0.14 -7.96
CA CYS A 113 -23.36 0.04 -7.22
C CYS A 113 -22.10 -0.15 -8.06
N TRP A 114 -22.23 -0.67 -9.28
CA TRP A 114 -21.11 -0.98 -10.20
C TRP A 114 -20.03 -1.86 -9.58
N VAL A 115 -20.44 -2.75 -8.67
CA VAL A 115 -19.56 -3.72 -8.01
C VAL A 115 -19.88 -5.14 -8.45
N GLU A 116 -18.85 -5.99 -8.46
CA GLU A 116 -19.02 -7.42 -8.70
C GLU A 116 -19.90 -8.04 -7.61
N VAL A 117 -20.94 -8.74 -8.05
CA VAL A 117 -21.87 -9.44 -7.19
C VAL A 117 -21.29 -10.83 -6.91
N PRO A 118 -21.24 -11.27 -5.64
CA PRO A 118 -20.86 -12.64 -5.30
C PRO A 118 -21.83 -13.64 -5.95
N SER A 119 -21.42 -14.91 -6.04
CA SER A 119 -22.23 -15.99 -6.63
C SER A 119 -23.56 -16.26 -5.90
N THR A 120 -23.77 -15.62 -4.75
CA THR A 120 -25.05 -15.63 -4.03
C THR A 120 -26.11 -14.74 -4.69
N GLY A 121 -25.74 -13.88 -5.64
CA GLY A 121 -26.66 -12.98 -6.34
C GLY A 121 -27.14 -11.81 -5.50
N ILE A 122 -26.52 -11.51 -4.35
CA ILE A 122 -26.91 -10.38 -3.49
C ILE A 122 -25.77 -9.37 -3.44
N CYS A 123 -26.05 -8.12 -3.80
CA CYS A 123 -25.07 -7.04 -3.73
C CYS A 123 -24.71 -6.74 -2.26
N GLY A 124 -23.44 -6.83 -1.91
CA GLY A 124 -22.95 -6.54 -0.56
C GLY A 124 -22.99 -5.06 -0.16
N ILE A 125 -23.36 -4.15 -1.08
CA ILE A 125 -23.44 -2.71 -0.82
C ILE A 125 -24.89 -2.26 -0.66
N CYS A 126 -25.74 -2.48 -1.68
CA CYS A 126 -27.14 -2.04 -1.64
C CYS A 126 -28.12 -3.12 -1.18
N GLY A 127 -27.71 -4.38 -1.08
CA GLY A 127 -28.59 -5.51 -0.73
C GLY A 127 -29.51 -5.98 -1.87
N ASN A 128 -29.44 -5.36 -3.04
CA ASN A 128 -30.26 -5.77 -4.18
C ASN A 128 -29.89 -7.18 -4.66
N THR A 129 -30.91 -7.96 -5.00
CA THR A 129 -30.73 -9.27 -5.64
C THR A 129 -30.54 -9.06 -7.14
N ILE A 130 -29.38 -9.49 -7.64
CA ILE A 130 -28.98 -9.44 -9.04
C ILE A 130 -28.96 -10.89 -9.54
N ALA A 131 -29.87 -11.19 -10.48
CA ALA A 131 -30.06 -12.52 -11.08
C ALA A 131 -29.12 -12.76 -12.27
#